data_AF-A0A519JTF4-F1
#
_entry.id   AF-A0A519JTF4-F1
#
_cell.length_a   1.000
_cell.length_b   1.000
_cell.length_c   1.000
_cell.angle_alpha   90.00
_cell.angle_beta   90.00
_cell.angle_gamma   90.00
#
_symmetry.space_group_name_H-M   'P 1'
#
loop_
_entity.id
_entity.type
_entity.pdbx_description
1 polymer ?
#
loop_
_entity_poly.entity_id
_entity_poly.type
_entity_poly.pdbx_seq_one_letter_code
_entity_poly.pdbx_strand_id
1 'polypeptide(L)' 'DLSRDRNEQRTERFSVGDRVDAMVTGIDKASRRVSVSIKALEMKDEQEAIDQFGSSDSGASLGDILGAALREKAGSKD' A
#
# COMPACT_ATOMS: atom_id res chain seq x y z
N ASP A 1 0.80 3.30 15.13
CA ASP A 1 1.27 3.19 13.74
C ASP A 1 0.64 4.30 12.91
N LEU A 2 1.40 5.37 12.71
CA LEU A 2 0.90 6.70 12.33
C LEU A 2 1.22 7.12 10.89
N SER A 3 2.37 6.74 10.33
CA SER A 3 2.78 7.15 8.97
C SER A 3 3.71 6.13 8.31
N ARG A 4 3.79 6.12 6.98
CA ARG A 4 4.72 5.28 6.22
C ARG A 4 6.18 5.68 6.46
N ASP A 5 6.46 6.98 6.60
CA ASP A 5 7.81 7.47 6.92
C ASP A 5 8.09 7.32 8.42
N ARG A 6 9.27 6.78 8.74
CA ARG A 6 9.75 6.60 10.10
C ARG A 6 9.92 7.93 10.83
N ASN A 7 10.35 8.98 10.14
CA ASN A 7 10.52 10.32 10.72
C ASN A 7 9.18 10.95 11.11
N GLU A 8 8.09 10.47 10.51
CA GLU A 8 6.75 11.01 10.67
C GLU A 8 5.91 10.29 11.74
N GLN A 9 6.45 9.23 12.38
CA GLN A 9 5.80 8.46 13.44
C GLN A 9 5.78 9.18 14.81
N ARG A 10 5.84 10.52 14.81
CA ARG A 10 5.92 11.35 16.02
C ARG A 10 4.53 11.58 16.61
N THR A 11 4.30 11.09 17.83
CA THR A 11 3.01 11.22 18.53
C THR A 11 2.64 12.66 18.86
N GLU A 12 3.64 13.52 19.04
CA GLU A 12 3.46 14.95 19.35
C GLU A 12 2.87 15.77 18.19
N ARG A 13 2.69 15.18 17.01
CA ARG A 13 1.94 15.80 15.90
C ARG A 13 0.43 15.82 16.14
N PHE A 14 -0.05 15.04 17.11
CA PHE A 14 -1.46 14.91 17.43
C PHE A 14 -1.71 15.42 18.84
N SER A 15 -2.79 16.15 18.99
CA SER A 15 -3.28 16.65 20.27
C SER A 15 -4.45 15.82 20.76
N VAL A 16 -4.63 15.81 22.08
CA VAL A 16 -5.82 15.18 22.68
C VAL A 16 -7.06 15.95 22.23
N GLY A 17 -8.03 15.24 21.65
CA GLY A 17 -9.26 15.81 21.11
C GLY A 17 -9.27 15.93 19.59
N ASP A 18 -8.14 15.69 18.92
CA ASP A 18 -8.09 15.65 17.46
C ASP A 18 -8.92 14.48 16.92
N ARG A 19 -9.64 14.74 15.82
CA ARG A 19 -10.33 13.70 15.07
C ARG A 19 -9.38 13.21 13.97
N VAL A 20 -9.18 11.91 13.92
CA VAL A 20 -8.35 11.26 12.92
C VAL A 20 -9.11 10.06 12.35
N ASP A 21 -8.94 9.84 11.06
CA ASP A 21 -9.41 8.62 10.41
C ASP A 21 -8.32 7.56 10.51
N ALA A 22 -8.72 6.34 10.86
CA ALA A 22 -7.81 5.22 11.03
C ALA A 22 -8.50 3.90 10.75
N MET A 23 -7.73 2.92 10.28
CA MET A 23 -8.21 1.56 10.05
C MET A 23 -8.11 0.75 11.34
N VAL A 24 -9.13 -0.06 11.64
CA VAL A 24 -9.08 -1.06 12.72
C VAL A 24 -8.15 -2.19 12.30
N THR A 25 -7.09 -2.41 13.07
CA THR A 25 -6.10 -3.47 12.82
C THR A 25 -6.26 -4.66 13.74
N GLY A 26 -7.02 -4.51 14.83
CA GLY A 26 -7.28 -5.61 15.75
C GLY A 26 -8.35 -5.27 16.79
N ILE A 27 -9.02 -6.31 17.28
CA ILE A 27 -10.01 -6.21 18.34
C ILE A 27 -9.70 -7.27 19.38
N ASP A 28 -9.33 -6.84 20.59
CA ASP A 28 -9.24 -7.70 21.75
C ASP A 28 -10.55 -7.63 22.54
N LYS A 29 -11.35 -8.69 22.44
CA LYS A 29 -12.65 -8.79 23.10
C LYS A 29 -12.55 -8.99 24.61
N ALA A 30 -11.46 -9.58 25.10
CA ALA A 30 -11.28 -9.85 26.52
C ALA A 30 -11.00 -8.56 27.28
N SER A 31 -10.09 -7.73 26.77
CA SER A 31 -9.78 -6.42 27.35
C SER A 31 -10.66 -5.28 26.82
N ARG A 32 -11.52 -5.55 25.84
CA ARG A 32 -12.36 -4.57 25.11
C ARG A 32 -11.54 -3.43 24.51
N ARG A 33 -10.34 -3.75 24.02
CA ARG A 33 -9.44 -2.79 23.37
C ARG A 33 -9.51 -2.95 21.86
N VAL A 34 -9.48 -1.83 21.15
CA VAL A 34 -9.40 -1.77 19.69
C VAL A 34 -8.05 -1.17 19.32
N SER A 35 -7.33 -1.86 18.44
CA SER A 35 -6.09 -1.37 17.85
C SER A 35 -6.41 -0.72 16.51
N VAL A 36 -5.89 0.48 16.29
CA VAL A 36 -6.12 1.27 15.08
C VAL A 36 -4.79 1.76 14.49
N SER A 37 -4.77 2.01 13.18
CA SER A 37 -3.61 2.55 12.48
C SER A 37 -4.04 3.51 11.36
N ILE A 38 -3.40 4.69 11.34
CA ILE A 38 -3.56 5.68 10.28
C ILE A 38 -2.80 5.22 9.03
N LYS A 39 -1.56 4.76 9.20
CA LYS A 39 -0.74 4.20 8.10
C LYS A 39 -1.46 3.08 7.34
N ALA A 40 -2.13 2.17 8.05
CA ALA A 40 -2.84 1.06 7.41
C ALA A 40 -4.01 1.55 6.53
N LEU A 41 -4.68 2.62 6.94
CA LEU A 41 -5.71 3.27 6.13
C LEU A 41 -5.08 3.89 4.87
N GLU A 42 -4.03 4.68 5.01
CA GLU A 42 -3.34 5.32 3.88
C GLU A 42 -2.86 4.31 2.83
N MET A 43 -2.26 3.19 3.25
CA MET A 43 -1.82 2.14 2.31
C MET A 43 -2.99 1.45 1.61
N LYS A 44 -4.12 1.27 2.30
CA LYS A 44 -5.32 0.68 1.71
C LYS A 44 -5.90 1.61 0.65
N ASP A 45 -5.99 2.90 0.96
CA ASP A 45 -6.52 3.90 0.03
C ASP A 45 -5.58 4.09 -1.16
N GLU A 46 -4.25 4.06 -0.96
CA GLU A 46 -3.24 4.07 -2.02
C GLU A 46 -3.40 2.84 -2.94
N GLN A 47 -3.55 1.64 -2.37
CA GLN A 47 -3.75 0.42 -3.15
C GLN A 47 -5.08 0.45 -3.93
N GLU A 48 -6.17 0.90 -3.30
CA GLU A 48 -7.47 1.01 -3.98
C GLU A 48 -7.42 2.06 -5.11
N ALA A 49 -6.69 3.17 -4.90
CA ALA A 49 -6.45 4.15 -5.95
C ALA A 49 -5.58 3.58 -7.09
N ILE A 50 -4.58 2.74 -6.79
CA ILE A 50 -3.78 2.04 -7.81
C ILE A 50 -4.66 1.05 -8.57
N ASP A 51 -5.54 0.29 -7.91
CA ASP A 51 -6.39 -0.67 -8.61
C ASP A 51 -7.44 0.04 -9.49
N GLN A 52 -7.92 1.20 -9.04
CA GLN A 52 -8.95 1.98 -9.75
C GLN A 52 -8.38 2.90 -10.85
N PHE A 53 -7.22 3.51 -10.63
CA PHE A 53 -6.60 4.50 -11.52
C PHE A 53 -5.27 4.06 -12.12
N GLY A 54 -4.70 2.95 -11.65
CA GLY A 54 -3.58 2.25 -12.28
C GLY A 54 -4.06 1.65 -13.59
N SER A 55 -4.05 2.52 -14.59
CA SER A 55 -4.52 2.27 -15.94
C SER A 55 -3.91 1.00 -16.51
N SER A 56 -4.79 0.06 -16.89
CA SER A 56 -4.51 -1.05 -17.82
C SER A 56 -4.06 -0.58 -19.21
N ASP A 57 -3.85 0.72 -19.41
CA ASP A 57 -3.39 1.38 -20.63
C ASP A 57 -1.89 1.75 -20.59
N SER A 58 -1.21 1.57 -19.44
CA SER A 58 0.27 1.52 -19.42
C SER A 58 0.72 0.15 -19.94
N GLY A 59 0.55 -0.01 -21.25
CA GLY A 59 0.74 -1.25 -21.99
C GLY A 59 2.07 -1.94 -21.67
N ALA A 60 1.93 -3.22 -21.36
CA ALA A 60 2.97 -4.20 -21.07
C ALA A 60 3.70 -3.97 -19.74
N SER A 61 3.35 -4.81 -18.77
CA SER A 61 4.15 -5.03 -17.56
C SER A 61 5.61 -5.23 -17.95
N LEU A 62 6.54 -4.72 -17.15
CA LEU A 62 7.98 -4.94 -17.34
C LEU A 62 8.29 -6.43 -17.55
N GLY A 63 7.50 -7.33 -16.96
CA GLY A 63 7.57 -8.78 -17.15
C GLY A 63 7.11 -9.28 -18.53
N ASP A 64 6.14 -8.62 -19.15
CA ASP A 64 5.68 -8.96 -20.51
C ASP A 64 6.69 -8.49 -21.56
N ILE A 65 7.21 -7.26 -21.42
CA ILE A 65 8.22 -6.70 -22.33
C ILE A 65 9.54 -7.49 -22.22
N LEU A 66 10.01 -7.73 -20.99
CA LEU A 66 11.24 -8.48 -20.75
C LEU A 66 11.08 -9.96 -21.11
N GLY A 67 9.92 -10.55 -20.83
CA GLY A 67 9.60 -11.93 -21.19
C GLY A 67 9.51 -12.14 -22.70
N ALA A 68 8.95 -11.18 -23.44
CA ALA A 68 8.91 -11.21 -24.90
C ALA A 68 10.32 -11.11 -25.50
N ALA A 69 11.13 -10.16 -25.05
CA ALA A 69 12.51 -9.98 -25.52
C ALA A 69 13.42 -11.19 -25.21
N LEU A 70 13.22 -11.85 -24.06
CA LEU A 70 13.95 -13.07 -23.73
C LEU A 70 13.56 -14.26 -24.62
N ARG A 71 12.27 -14.41 -24.95
CA ARG A 71 11.80 -15.47 -25.86
C ARG A 71 12.31 -15.25 -27.28
N GLU A 72 12.32 -14.01 -27.76
CA GLU A 72 12.88 -13.63 -29.06
C GLU A 72 14.38 -13.96 -29.15
N LYS A 73 15.15 -13.68 -28.09
CA LYS A 73 16.57 -14.02 -28.02
C LYS A 73 16.83 -15.53 -27.89
N ALA A 74 15.92 -16.28 -27.28
CA ALA A 74 16.04 -17.73 -27.16
C ALA A 74 15.72 -18.47 -28.48
N GLY A 75 14.86 -17.91 -29.34
CA GLY A 75 14.48 -18.49 -30.64
C GLY A 75 15.38 -18.14 -31.82
N SER A 76 16.38 -17.26 -31.65
CA SER A 76 17.32 -16.83 -32.71
C SER A 76 18.65 -17.56 -32.69
N LYS A 77 18.70 -18.74 -32.06
CA LYS A 77 19.90 -19.58 -31.97
C LYS A 77 19.63 -20.97 -32.57
N ASP A 78 19.33 -20.98 -33.87
CA ASP A 78 19.53 -22.10 -34.79
C ASP A 78 20.11 -21.55 -36.11
#